data_AF-A0AAQ0NGR0-F1
#
_entry.id   AF-A0AAQ0NGR0-F1
#
_cell.length_a   1.000
_cell.length_b   1.000
_cell.length_c   1.000
_cell.angle_alpha   90.00
_cell.angle_beta   90.00
_cell.angle_gamma   90.00
#
_symmetry.space_group_name_H-M   'P 1'
#
loop_
_entity.id
_entity.type
_entity.pdbx_description
1 polymer ?
#
loop_
_entity_poly.entity_id
_entity_poly.type
_entity_poly.pdbx_seq_one_letter_code
_entity_poly.pdbx_strand_id
1 'polypeptide(L)'
;MKTPIKVDLDAYTSKKLDAVLEARASKSYLDKGQLIDLVSGAFLGTPYRSNMLVGTANVPEQLVIDFRGLDCFAYLDYVEALRRSTSQQDFVRNLVQVRYKGGDVGFSNRKHFFTDWAYGTAYPVADDITAQISPGAVSVRKRLNERSKGNVYLPGLPVVERSMTYIPSRLVDSQVVSHLRTGDYIGIYTPLPGLDVTHVGFFIMTDKGPVLRNASSRKENRKVMDLPFLDYVSEKPGIVVFRAKDN
;
A
#
# COMPACT_ATOMS: atom_id res chain seq x y z
N MET A 1 -25.47 -0.90 13.49
CA MET A 1 -24.08 -0.62 13.92
C MET A 1 -23.32 -1.92 13.94
N LYS A 2 -22.21 -2.05 13.19
CA LYS A 2 -21.36 -3.25 13.26
C LYS A 2 -20.65 -3.27 14.62
N THR A 3 -20.56 -4.43 15.26
CA THR A 3 -19.92 -4.61 16.57
C THR A 3 -18.49 -4.05 16.57
N PRO A 4 -18.04 -3.33 17.62
CA PRO A 4 -16.66 -2.87 17.71
C PRO A 4 -15.70 -4.06 17.61
N ILE A 5 -14.78 -4.02 16.65
CA ILE A 5 -13.72 -5.03 16.54
C ILE A 5 -12.74 -4.75 17.68
N LYS A 6 -12.75 -5.61 18.70
CA LYS A 6 -11.78 -5.59 19.79
C LYS A 6 -10.53 -6.34 19.32
N VAL A 7 -9.40 -5.64 19.23
CA VAL A 7 -8.11 -6.25 18.91
C VAL A 7 -7.26 -6.25 20.17
N ASP A 8 -6.68 -7.40 20.50
CA ASP A 8 -5.68 -7.50 21.55
C ASP A 8 -4.30 -7.22 20.94
N LEU A 9 -3.72 -6.07 21.28
CA LEU A 9 -2.42 -5.64 20.77
C LEU A 9 -1.33 -5.99 21.78
N ASP A 10 -0.25 -6.61 21.32
CA ASP A 10 0.92 -6.79 22.18
C ASP A 10 1.51 -5.44 22.61
N ALA A 11 2.26 -5.43 23.72
CA ALA A 11 2.79 -4.20 24.31
C ALA A 11 3.72 -3.41 23.36
N TYR A 12 4.48 -4.08 22.50
CA TYR A 12 5.34 -3.41 21.52
C TYR A 12 4.49 -2.71 20.47
N THR A 13 3.53 -3.43 19.89
CA THR A 13 2.62 -2.92 18.85
C THR A 13 1.78 -1.77 19.39
N SER A 14 1.21 -1.90 20.58
CA SER A 14 0.41 -0.86 21.24
C SER A 14 1.24 0.40 21.52
N LYS A 15 2.43 0.27 22.11
CA LYS A 15 3.32 1.41 22.38
C LYS A 15 3.75 2.14 21.11
N LYS A 16 4.06 1.41 20.04
CA LYS A 16 4.42 2.01 18.75
C LYS A 16 3.23 2.69 18.09
N LEU A 17 2.03 2.13 18.18
CA LEU A 17 0.80 2.76 17.73
C LEU A 17 0.58 4.11 18.42
N ASP A 18 0.67 4.15 19.75
CA ASP A 18 0.50 5.38 20.52
C ASP A 18 1.52 6.45 20.14
N ALA A 19 2.79 6.07 20.04
CA ALA A 19 3.85 7.00 19.65
C ALA A 19 3.62 7.62 18.26
N VAL A 20 3.12 6.84 17.29
CA VAL A 20 2.82 7.37 15.95
C VAL A 20 1.58 8.26 15.97
N LEU A 21 0.54 7.90 16.73
CA LEU A 21 -0.66 8.72 16.89
C LEU A 21 -0.35 10.06 17.56
N GLU A 22 0.50 10.07 18.59
CA GLU A 22 0.96 11.28 19.27
C GLU A 22 1.81 12.18 18.34
N ALA A 23 2.75 11.58 17.61
CA ALA A 23 3.58 12.29 16.63
C ALA A 23 2.75 12.92 15.51
N ARG A 24 1.67 12.25 15.09
CA ARG A 24 0.69 12.76 14.13
C ARG A 24 -0.16 13.88 14.74
N ALA A 25 -0.70 13.68 15.94
CA ALA A 25 -1.60 14.63 16.60
C ALA A 25 -0.92 16.00 16.83
N SER A 26 0.38 15.99 17.17
CA SER A 26 1.19 17.20 17.31
C SER A 26 1.49 17.94 16.00
N LYS A 27 1.13 17.37 14.84
CA LYS A 27 1.37 17.93 13.51
C LYS A 27 0.11 17.95 12.65
N SER A 28 -1.03 18.31 13.24
CA SER A 28 -2.34 18.40 12.57
C SER A 28 -2.40 19.41 11.41
N TYR A 29 -1.42 20.30 11.30
CA TYR A 29 -1.29 21.27 10.21
C TYR A 29 -0.68 20.69 8.92
N LEU A 30 -0.11 19.49 8.97
CA LEU A 30 0.52 18.87 7.81
C LEU A 30 -0.52 18.42 6.78
N ASP A 31 -0.18 18.54 5.51
CA ASP A 31 -0.99 17.98 4.43
C ASP A 31 -0.92 16.44 4.41
N LYS A 32 -1.75 15.82 3.56
CA LYS A 32 -1.85 14.36 3.46
C LYS A 32 -0.52 13.71 3.10
N GLY A 33 0.25 14.30 2.19
CA GLY A 33 1.53 13.77 1.74
C GLY A 33 2.58 13.82 2.83
N GLN A 34 2.64 14.95 3.54
CA GLN A 34 3.53 15.14 4.69
C GLN A 34 3.17 14.22 5.86
N LEU A 35 1.87 13.96 6.10
CA LEU A 35 1.44 12.96 7.07
C LEU A 35 1.86 11.54 6.68
N ILE A 36 1.80 11.18 5.39
CA ILE A 36 2.31 9.89 4.89
C ILE A 36 3.80 9.80 5.13
N ASP A 37 4.58 10.84 4.83
CA ASP A 37 6.02 10.86 5.12
C ASP A 37 6.31 10.65 6.61
N LEU A 38 5.67 11.43 7.48
CA LEU A 38 5.81 11.32 8.94
C LEU A 38 5.50 9.91 9.45
N VAL A 39 4.33 9.37 9.07
CA VAL A 39 3.86 8.07 9.56
C VAL A 39 4.69 6.93 8.97
N SER A 40 4.97 6.97 7.67
CA SER A 40 5.81 5.97 7.01
C SER A 40 7.22 5.96 7.60
N GLY A 41 7.79 7.12 7.89
CA GLY A 41 9.12 7.29 8.48
C GLY A 41 9.26 6.63 9.86
N ALA A 42 8.19 6.58 10.66
CA ALA A 42 8.20 5.91 11.96
C ALA A 42 8.41 4.38 11.88
N PHE A 43 8.30 3.80 10.69
CA PHE A 43 8.57 2.38 10.45
C PHE A 43 9.93 2.10 9.84
N LEU A 44 10.75 3.11 9.51
CA LEU A 44 12.11 2.90 9.01
C LEU A 44 12.90 1.96 9.96
N GLY A 45 13.56 0.97 9.37
CA GLY A 45 14.28 -0.07 10.09
C GLY A 45 13.42 -1.25 10.59
N THR A 46 12.08 -1.17 10.56
CA THR A 46 11.23 -2.33 10.93
C THR A 46 11.56 -3.54 10.03
N PRO A 47 11.80 -4.74 10.59
CA PRO A 47 12.15 -5.92 9.83
C PRO A 47 11.11 -6.31 8.77
N TYR A 48 11.58 -6.83 7.64
CA TYR A 48 10.69 -7.43 6.64
C TYR A 48 10.24 -8.82 7.08
N ARG A 49 8.94 -9.07 7.02
CA ARG A 49 8.33 -10.39 7.26
C ARG A 49 7.23 -10.63 6.23
N SER A 50 7.33 -11.72 5.49
CA SER A 50 6.32 -12.15 4.52
C SER A 50 5.13 -12.82 5.21
N ASN A 51 3.98 -12.82 4.55
CA ASN A 51 2.77 -13.51 5.00
C ASN A 51 2.29 -13.03 6.38
N MET A 52 2.25 -11.71 6.56
CA MET A 52 1.83 -11.10 7.83
C MET A 52 0.35 -11.32 8.14
N LEU A 53 -0.49 -11.49 7.10
CA LEU A 53 -1.94 -11.55 7.24
C LEU A 53 -2.45 -13.01 7.28
N VAL A 54 -3.52 -13.24 8.03
CA VAL A 54 -4.16 -14.55 8.18
C VAL A 54 -5.47 -14.57 7.41
N GLY A 55 -5.71 -15.66 6.69
CA GLY A 55 -6.97 -15.94 6.00
C GLY A 55 -6.73 -16.49 4.59
N THR A 56 -7.51 -17.53 4.25
CA THR A 56 -7.51 -18.21 2.94
C THR A 56 -8.94 -18.69 2.62
N ALA A 57 -9.14 -19.40 1.51
CA ALA A 57 -10.40 -20.10 1.23
C ALA A 57 -10.86 -21.02 2.38
N ASN A 58 -9.92 -21.61 3.12
CA ASN A 58 -10.20 -22.64 4.12
C ASN A 58 -9.83 -22.22 5.55
N VAL A 59 -9.31 -21.00 5.74
CA VAL A 59 -8.90 -20.45 7.02
C VAL A 59 -9.63 -19.13 7.22
N PRO A 60 -10.43 -18.98 8.30
CA PRO A 60 -11.12 -17.73 8.58
C PRO A 60 -10.15 -16.54 8.60
N GLU A 61 -10.54 -15.46 7.94
CA GLU A 61 -9.79 -14.21 7.93
C GLU A 61 -9.78 -13.58 9.33
N GLN A 62 -8.64 -13.02 9.73
CA GLN A 62 -8.50 -12.29 10.98
C GLN A 62 -7.84 -10.93 10.73
N LEU A 63 -8.26 -9.92 11.49
CA LEU A 63 -7.60 -8.63 11.47
C LEU A 63 -6.27 -8.74 12.24
N VAL A 64 -5.16 -8.83 11.50
CA VAL A 64 -3.81 -8.87 12.09
C VAL A 64 -3.21 -7.46 12.20
N ILE A 65 -2.77 -7.11 13.40
CA ILE A 65 -2.03 -5.89 13.71
C ILE A 65 -0.76 -6.29 14.47
N ASP A 66 0.38 -6.29 13.77
CA ASP A 66 1.70 -6.60 14.35
C ASP A 66 2.74 -5.69 13.70
N PHE A 67 3.33 -4.78 14.49
CA PHE A 67 4.29 -3.80 13.99
C PHE A 67 5.75 -4.28 14.06
N ARG A 68 6.01 -5.51 14.51
CA ARG A 68 7.36 -6.08 14.64
C ARG A 68 7.94 -6.54 13.30
N GLY A 69 7.09 -6.74 12.30
CA GLY A 69 7.49 -7.08 10.95
C GLY A 69 6.51 -6.54 9.93
N LEU A 70 6.98 -6.23 8.73
CA LEU A 70 6.14 -5.70 7.67
C LEU A 70 6.46 -6.36 6.33
N ASP A 71 5.42 -6.71 5.58
CA ASP A 71 5.52 -6.79 4.13
C ASP A 71 5.06 -5.46 3.50
N CYS A 72 5.22 -5.34 2.18
CA CYS A 72 4.95 -4.08 1.49
C CYS A 72 3.47 -3.67 1.53
N PHE A 73 2.53 -4.61 1.47
CA PHE A 73 1.10 -4.31 1.53
C PHE A 73 0.65 -3.97 2.95
N ALA A 74 1.05 -4.76 3.95
CA ALA A 74 0.73 -4.47 5.34
C ALA A 74 1.28 -3.10 5.76
N TYR A 75 2.48 -2.74 5.30
CA TYR A 75 3.05 -1.42 5.53
C TYR A 75 2.21 -0.30 4.91
N LEU A 76 1.81 -0.46 3.65
CA LEU A 76 0.94 0.50 2.94
C LEU A 76 -0.39 0.71 3.68
N ASP A 77 -1.04 -0.40 4.07
CA ASP A 77 -2.30 -0.40 4.82
C ASP A 77 -2.17 0.35 6.15
N TYR A 78 -1.11 0.07 6.92
CA TYR A 78 -0.91 0.69 8.23
C TYR A 78 -0.64 2.19 8.13
N VAL A 79 0.19 2.62 7.19
CA VAL A 79 0.47 4.05 7.00
C VAL A 79 -0.79 4.81 6.63
N GLU A 80 -1.59 4.28 5.69
CA GLU A 80 -2.82 4.95 5.28
C GLU A 80 -3.88 4.96 6.40
N ALA A 81 -4.00 3.85 7.15
CA ALA A 81 -4.89 3.81 8.30
C ALA A 81 -4.47 4.81 9.38
N LEU A 82 -3.18 4.88 9.73
CA LEU A 82 -2.63 5.80 10.72
C LEU A 82 -2.78 7.27 10.30
N ARG A 83 -2.57 7.59 9.01
CA ARG A 83 -2.80 8.95 8.49
C ARG A 83 -4.21 9.45 8.79
N ARG A 84 -5.20 8.56 8.70
CA ARG A 84 -6.63 8.86 8.93
C ARG A 84 -7.03 8.83 10.41
N SER A 85 -6.14 8.49 11.34
CA SER A 85 -6.51 8.15 12.72
C SER A 85 -6.00 9.13 13.77
N THR A 86 -6.86 9.43 14.73
CA THR A 86 -6.56 10.25 15.92
C THR A 86 -6.51 9.45 17.22
N SER A 87 -6.92 8.19 17.20
CA SER A 87 -6.93 7.28 18.35
C SER A 87 -6.69 5.83 17.92
N GLN A 88 -6.41 4.93 18.88
CA GLN A 88 -6.29 3.50 18.59
C GLN A 88 -7.57 2.91 18.00
N GLN A 89 -8.73 3.32 18.51
CA GLN A 89 -10.03 2.86 18.01
C GLN A 89 -10.26 3.31 16.56
N ASP A 90 -9.88 4.55 16.23
CA ASP A 90 -9.93 5.05 14.87
C ASP A 90 -8.98 4.28 13.96
N PHE A 91 -7.77 3.96 14.43
CA PHE A 91 -6.81 3.13 13.70
C PHE A 91 -7.37 1.77 13.33
N VAL A 92 -7.96 1.04 14.29
CA VAL A 92 -8.58 -0.26 13.99
C VAL A 92 -9.69 -0.12 12.95
N ARG A 93 -10.57 0.88 13.11
CA ARG A 93 -11.67 1.14 12.17
C ARG A 93 -11.16 1.49 10.77
N ASN A 94 -10.19 2.41 10.68
CA ASN A 94 -9.63 2.87 9.41
C ASN A 94 -8.84 1.76 8.73
N LEU A 95 -8.08 0.95 9.47
CA LEU A 95 -7.38 -0.20 8.93
C LEU A 95 -8.35 -1.20 8.28
N VAL A 96 -9.50 -1.44 8.91
CA VAL A 96 -10.52 -2.32 8.34
C VAL A 96 -11.08 -1.74 7.03
N GLN A 97 -11.31 -0.44 6.95
CA GLN A 97 -11.78 0.21 5.71
C GLN A 97 -10.72 0.21 4.60
N VAL A 98 -9.46 0.42 4.96
CA VAL A 98 -8.33 0.40 4.02
C VAL A 98 -8.13 -1.01 3.48
N ARG A 99 -8.07 -2.02 4.36
CA ARG A 99 -7.73 -3.39 3.99
C ARG A 99 -8.89 -4.21 3.42
N TYR A 100 -10.14 -3.94 3.82
CA TYR A 100 -11.30 -4.74 3.44
C TYR A 100 -12.41 -3.92 2.76
N LYS A 101 -12.97 -4.46 1.69
CA LYS A 101 -14.14 -3.90 0.96
C LYS A 101 -15.35 -3.90 1.91
N GLY A 102 -16.10 -2.80 1.94
CA GLY A 102 -17.26 -2.65 2.83
C GLY A 102 -16.96 -2.67 4.34
N GLY A 103 -15.68 -2.60 4.73
CA GLY A 103 -15.25 -2.71 6.12
C GLY A 103 -15.69 -4.01 6.79
N ASP A 104 -15.62 -5.11 6.06
CA ASP A 104 -15.98 -6.45 6.54
C ASP A 104 -14.78 -7.40 6.47
N VAL A 105 -14.34 -7.90 7.62
CA VAL A 105 -13.14 -8.73 7.74
C VAL A 105 -13.42 -10.12 7.18
N GLY A 106 -13.08 -10.30 5.91
CA GLY A 106 -13.27 -11.54 5.18
C GLY A 106 -12.25 -11.68 4.07
N PHE A 107 -11.81 -12.91 3.80
CA PHE A 107 -10.80 -13.21 2.79
C PHE A 107 -11.26 -12.72 1.40
N SER A 108 -12.53 -12.90 1.05
CA SER A 108 -13.13 -12.38 -0.19
C SER A 108 -13.21 -10.84 -0.26
N ASN A 109 -13.28 -10.19 0.89
CA ASN A 109 -13.39 -8.74 1.00
C ASN A 109 -12.03 -8.05 1.08
N ARG A 110 -10.94 -8.76 1.42
CA ARG A 110 -9.60 -8.18 1.48
C ARG A 110 -9.20 -7.63 0.10
N LYS A 111 -8.57 -6.45 0.10
CA LYS A 111 -7.99 -5.83 -1.10
C LYS A 111 -6.64 -6.49 -1.38
N HIS A 112 -6.62 -7.58 -2.16
CA HIS A 112 -5.41 -8.38 -2.40
C HIS A 112 -4.53 -7.83 -3.53
N PHE A 113 -5.10 -7.04 -4.42
CA PHE A 113 -4.41 -6.43 -5.55
C PHE A 113 -4.25 -4.94 -5.29
N PHE A 114 -3.11 -4.34 -5.64
CA PHE A 114 -2.88 -2.91 -5.37
C PHE A 114 -3.98 -2.05 -5.97
N THR A 115 -4.39 -2.37 -7.20
CA THR A 115 -5.47 -1.69 -7.92
C THR A 115 -6.84 -1.80 -7.22
N ASP A 116 -7.06 -2.72 -6.28
CA ASP A 116 -8.29 -2.72 -5.46
C ASP A 116 -8.44 -1.45 -4.61
N TRP A 117 -7.36 -0.70 -4.36
CA TRP A 117 -7.41 0.58 -3.64
C TRP A 117 -8.08 1.71 -4.43
N ALA A 118 -8.05 1.66 -5.77
CA ALA A 118 -8.58 2.72 -6.63
C ALA A 118 -9.68 2.22 -7.57
N TYR A 119 -9.88 0.91 -7.69
CA TYR A 119 -10.84 0.35 -8.64
C TYR A 119 -12.27 0.34 -8.10
N GLY A 120 -13.19 0.86 -8.92
CA GLY A 120 -14.62 0.94 -8.60
C GLY A 120 -14.98 2.15 -7.73
N THR A 121 -16.29 2.39 -7.56
CA THR A 121 -16.81 3.60 -6.88
C THR A 121 -17.20 3.37 -5.42
N ALA A 122 -17.38 2.12 -5.01
CA ALA A 122 -17.99 1.82 -3.72
C ALA A 122 -17.03 2.04 -2.53
N TYR A 123 -15.73 1.75 -2.68
CA TYR A 123 -14.77 1.77 -1.57
C TYR A 123 -13.35 2.25 -1.96
N PRO A 124 -13.19 3.40 -2.66
CA PRO A 124 -11.86 3.87 -3.04
C PRO A 124 -11.07 4.35 -1.81
N VAL A 125 -9.83 3.88 -1.68
CA VAL A 125 -8.85 4.30 -0.68
C VAL A 125 -8.01 5.46 -1.22
N ALA A 126 -7.64 5.39 -2.50
CA ALA A 126 -6.81 6.38 -3.18
C ALA A 126 -7.35 6.63 -4.60
N ASP A 127 -6.95 7.75 -5.21
CA ASP A 127 -7.25 8.03 -6.61
C ASP A 127 -6.10 7.52 -7.50
N ASP A 128 -6.42 6.83 -8.59
CA ASP A 128 -5.45 6.45 -9.62
C ASP A 128 -5.12 7.67 -10.48
N ILE A 129 -3.94 8.22 -10.28
CA ILE A 129 -3.45 9.40 -11.02
C ILE A 129 -2.43 9.01 -12.08
N THR A 130 -2.21 7.72 -12.34
CA THR A 130 -1.11 7.24 -13.18
C THR A 130 -1.12 7.85 -14.58
N ALA A 131 -2.31 7.94 -15.20
CA ALA A 131 -2.48 8.56 -16.51
C ALA A 131 -2.25 10.08 -16.51
N GLN A 132 -2.38 10.73 -15.36
CA GLN A 132 -2.19 12.18 -15.20
C GLN A 132 -0.71 12.54 -15.03
N ILE A 133 0.11 11.60 -14.53
CA ILE A 133 1.54 11.82 -14.27
C ILE A 133 2.36 11.84 -15.56
N SER A 134 1.96 11.08 -16.59
CA SER A 134 2.69 11.02 -17.87
C SER A 134 1.74 10.78 -19.05
N PRO A 135 1.86 11.55 -20.16
CA PRO A 135 1.12 11.27 -21.38
C PRO A 135 1.54 9.95 -22.05
N GLY A 136 2.71 9.40 -21.67
CA GLY A 136 3.20 8.11 -22.13
C GLY A 136 2.72 6.91 -21.30
N ALA A 137 1.78 7.12 -20.37
CA ALA A 137 1.19 6.04 -19.60
C ALA A 137 0.43 5.06 -20.52
N VAL A 138 0.53 3.77 -20.20
CA VAL A 138 -0.04 2.66 -20.99
C VAL A 138 -1.13 1.97 -20.20
N SER A 139 -2.32 1.86 -20.78
CA SER A 139 -3.41 1.09 -20.21
C SER A 139 -3.42 -0.35 -20.74
N VAL A 140 -3.63 -1.30 -19.84
CA VAL A 140 -3.73 -2.73 -20.14
C VAL A 140 -4.91 -3.35 -19.42
N ARG A 141 -5.48 -4.40 -20.00
CA ARG A 141 -6.45 -5.26 -19.32
C ARG A 141 -5.77 -6.53 -18.83
N LYS A 142 -6.02 -6.89 -17.56
CA LYS A 142 -5.49 -8.10 -16.94
C LYS A 142 -6.64 -8.91 -16.33
N ARG A 143 -6.51 -10.23 -16.37
CA ARG A 143 -7.38 -11.17 -15.65
C ARG A 143 -6.74 -11.46 -14.30
N LEU A 144 -6.97 -10.60 -13.31
CA LEU A 144 -6.34 -10.73 -11.99
C LEU A 144 -6.74 -12.05 -11.33
N ASN A 145 -5.84 -12.57 -10.50
CA ASN A 145 -5.86 -13.90 -9.89
C ASN A 145 -5.53 -15.07 -10.83
N GLU A 146 -5.63 -14.93 -12.15
CA GLU A 146 -5.36 -16.03 -13.10
C GLU A 146 -3.86 -16.17 -13.41
N ARG A 147 -3.22 -17.22 -12.86
CA ARG A 147 -1.79 -17.51 -13.11
C ARG A 147 -1.58 -18.21 -14.45
N SER A 148 -2.45 -19.16 -14.75
CA SER A 148 -2.58 -19.84 -16.04
C SER A 148 -4.01 -20.35 -16.17
N LYS A 149 -4.42 -20.86 -17.35
CA LYS A 149 -5.78 -21.41 -17.54
C LYS A 149 -6.09 -22.46 -16.47
N GLY A 150 -7.09 -22.20 -15.64
CA GLY A 150 -7.53 -23.09 -14.55
C GLY A 150 -6.72 -23.01 -13.24
N ASN A 151 -5.62 -22.23 -13.17
CA ASN A 151 -4.82 -22.06 -11.96
C ASN A 151 -4.85 -20.61 -11.48
N VAL A 152 -5.07 -20.43 -10.17
CA VAL A 152 -5.17 -19.11 -9.53
C VAL A 152 -4.11 -18.90 -8.45
N TYR A 153 -3.75 -17.64 -8.19
CA TYR A 153 -2.84 -17.28 -7.08
C TYR A 153 -3.52 -17.41 -5.72
N LEU A 154 -4.79 -17.05 -5.65
CA LEU A 154 -5.61 -16.98 -4.44
C LEU A 154 -6.84 -17.89 -4.64
N PRO A 155 -6.74 -19.17 -4.25
CA PRO A 155 -7.89 -20.07 -4.24
C PRO A 155 -9.04 -19.48 -3.42
N GLY A 156 -10.27 -19.68 -3.89
CA GLY A 156 -11.49 -19.14 -3.26
C GLY A 156 -11.85 -17.71 -3.68
N LEU A 157 -11.02 -17.04 -4.49
CA LEU A 157 -11.36 -15.75 -5.10
C LEU A 157 -11.67 -15.91 -6.59
N PRO A 158 -12.60 -15.10 -7.14
CA PRO A 158 -12.84 -15.11 -8.57
C PRO A 158 -11.65 -14.55 -9.35
N VAL A 159 -11.56 -14.93 -10.63
CA VAL A 159 -10.75 -14.20 -11.61
C VAL A 159 -11.54 -12.95 -12.01
N VAL A 160 -10.91 -11.78 -11.92
CA VAL A 160 -11.57 -10.50 -12.24
C VAL A 160 -10.83 -9.79 -13.36
N GLU A 161 -11.58 -9.30 -14.35
CA GLU A 161 -11.00 -8.41 -15.35
C GLU A 161 -10.73 -7.04 -14.71
N ARG A 162 -9.52 -6.53 -14.95
CA ARG A 162 -9.03 -5.26 -14.41
C ARG A 162 -8.39 -4.47 -15.53
N SER A 163 -8.95 -3.29 -15.81
CA SER A 163 -8.21 -2.26 -16.53
C SER A 163 -7.29 -1.55 -15.56
N MET A 164 -6.02 -1.39 -15.92
CA MET A 164 -5.05 -0.64 -15.14
C MET A 164 -4.14 0.16 -16.06
N THR A 165 -3.57 1.24 -15.54
CA THR A 165 -2.61 2.08 -16.26
C THR A 165 -1.28 2.06 -15.53
N TYR A 166 -0.18 2.05 -16.27
CA TYR A 166 1.18 2.14 -15.73
C TYR A 166 2.05 3.05 -16.60
N ILE A 167 3.11 3.59 -16.02
CA ILE A 167 4.14 4.35 -16.74
C ILE A 167 5.34 3.42 -16.94
N PRO A 168 5.71 3.07 -18.18
CA PRO A 168 6.92 2.29 -18.45
C PRO A 168 8.15 2.95 -17.82
N SER A 169 9.04 2.18 -17.18
CA SER A 169 10.18 2.75 -16.44
C SER A 169 11.11 3.60 -17.30
N ARG A 170 11.23 3.28 -18.61
CA ARG A 170 12.00 4.08 -19.58
C ARG A 170 11.48 5.51 -19.78
N LEU A 171 10.26 5.80 -19.32
CA LEU A 171 9.64 7.12 -19.37
C LEU A 171 9.65 7.83 -18.00
N VAL A 172 10.17 7.20 -16.95
CA VAL A 172 10.25 7.79 -15.61
C VAL A 172 11.52 8.62 -15.52
N ASP A 173 11.43 9.86 -16.02
CA ASP A 173 12.50 10.86 -16.03
C ASP A 173 12.23 11.99 -15.03
N SER A 174 13.02 13.06 -15.08
CA SER A 174 12.83 14.24 -14.23
C SER A 174 11.49 14.94 -14.42
N GLN A 175 10.90 14.88 -15.62
CA GLN A 175 9.59 15.46 -15.89
C GLN A 175 8.49 14.64 -15.19
N VAL A 176 8.53 13.32 -15.29
CA VAL A 176 7.61 12.44 -14.53
C VAL A 176 7.76 12.65 -13.02
N VAL A 177 9.01 12.70 -12.52
CA VAL A 177 9.29 12.94 -11.10
C VAL A 177 8.73 14.29 -10.64
N SER A 178 8.74 15.33 -11.48
CA SER A 178 8.19 16.65 -11.13
C SER A 178 6.66 16.66 -10.91
N HIS A 179 5.94 15.67 -11.44
CA HIS A 179 4.49 15.51 -11.21
C HIS A 179 4.15 14.64 -9.99
N LEU A 180 5.13 13.87 -9.50
CA LEU A 180 5.00 13.10 -8.26
C LEU A 180 5.07 14.02 -7.05
N ARG A 181 4.43 13.61 -5.96
CA ARG A 181 4.39 14.34 -4.69
C ARG A 181 4.74 13.40 -3.55
N THR A 182 5.41 13.94 -2.53
CA THR A 182 5.63 13.22 -1.28
C THR A 182 4.32 12.62 -0.79
N GLY A 183 4.34 11.31 -0.51
CA GLY A 183 3.19 10.55 -0.07
C GLY A 183 2.39 9.87 -1.19
N ASP A 184 2.76 10.02 -2.46
CA ASP A 184 2.19 9.20 -3.52
C ASP A 184 2.50 7.71 -3.28
N TYR A 185 1.49 6.86 -3.42
CA TYR A 185 1.64 5.42 -3.36
C TYR A 185 2.14 4.91 -4.70
N ILE A 186 3.25 4.17 -4.66
CA ILE A 186 3.90 3.64 -5.85
C ILE A 186 3.71 2.13 -5.88
N GLY A 187 3.12 1.63 -6.95
CA GLY A 187 3.08 0.22 -7.29
C GLY A 187 4.09 -0.11 -8.38
N ILE A 188 4.87 -1.18 -8.23
CA ILE A 188 5.82 -1.64 -9.26
C ILE A 188 5.08 -2.59 -10.20
N TYR A 189 4.78 -2.09 -11.40
CA TYR A 189 4.05 -2.83 -12.43
C TYR A 189 4.74 -4.15 -12.77
N THR A 190 3.94 -5.18 -13.04
CA THR A 190 4.42 -6.46 -13.55
C THR A 190 3.71 -6.87 -14.83
N PRO A 191 4.42 -7.41 -15.83
CA PRO A 191 3.79 -8.02 -17.00
C PRO A 191 3.19 -9.40 -16.68
N LEU A 192 3.50 -10.01 -15.52
CA LEU A 192 3.03 -11.35 -15.18
C LEU A 192 1.49 -11.46 -15.24
N PRO A 193 0.94 -12.52 -15.86
CA PRO A 193 -0.50 -12.79 -15.82
C PRO A 193 -1.03 -12.88 -14.39
N GLY A 194 -2.25 -12.40 -14.17
CA GLY A 194 -2.95 -12.52 -12.89
C GLY A 194 -2.53 -11.57 -11.77
N LEU A 195 -1.50 -10.75 -11.96
CA LEU A 195 -1.02 -9.76 -10.98
C LEU A 195 -1.04 -8.36 -11.57
N ASP A 196 -1.23 -7.33 -10.76
CA ASP A 196 -1.12 -5.92 -11.18
C ASP A 196 0.26 -5.34 -10.86
N VAL A 197 0.73 -5.54 -9.63
CA VAL A 197 2.04 -5.11 -9.15
C VAL A 197 2.77 -6.24 -8.43
N THR A 198 4.09 -6.12 -8.31
CA THR A 198 4.93 -7.05 -7.53
C THR A 198 5.40 -6.48 -6.20
N HIS A 199 5.38 -5.16 -6.07
CA HIS A 199 5.85 -4.45 -4.88
C HIS A 199 5.16 -3.10 -4.77
N VAL A 200 5.11 -2.56 -3.56
CA VAL A 200 4.57 -1.23 -3.30
C VAL A 200 5.45 -0.44 -2.33
N GLY A 201 5.30 0.88 -2.34
CA GLY A 201 5.95 1.79 -1.42
C GLY A 201 5.43 3.22 -1.57
N PHE A 202 6.17 4.18 -1.03
CA PHE A 202 5.83 5.60 -1.09
C PHE A 202 6.91 6.36 -1.82
N PHE A 203 6.51 7.28 -2.70
CA PHE A 203 7.40 8.31 -3.19
C PHE A 203 7.57 9.38 -2.11
N ILE A 204 8.80 9.63 -1.70
CA ILE A 204 9.13 10.66 -0.70
C ILE A 204 10.22 11.56 -1.29
N MET A 205 9.97 12.87 -1.36
CA MET A 205 11.02 13.83 -1.67
C MET A 205 11.79 14.15 -0.38
N THR A 206 13.09 13.84 -0.36
CA THR A 206 13.98 14.16 0.76
C THR A 206 14.98 15.25 0.36
N ASP A 207 15.71 15.79 1.33
CA ASP A 207 16.80 16.75 1.06
C ASP A 207 17.91 16.17 0.16
N LYS A 208 18.02 14.84 0.08
CA LYS A 208 19.00 14.13 -0.76
C LYS A 208 18.42 13.69 -2.11
N GLY A 209 17.19 14.09 -2.41
CA GLY A 209 16.45 13.70 -3.62
C GLY A 209 15.33 12.69 -3.36
N PRO A 210 14.64 12.26 -4.43
CA PRO A 210 13.47 11.38 -4.32
C PRO A 210 13.87 9.95 -3.97
N VAL A 211 13.12 9.35 -3.05
CA VAL A 211 13.30 7.96 -2.63
C VAL A 211 12.00 7.16 -2.75
N LEU A 212 12.14 5.85 -2.94
CA LEU A 212 11.08 4.88 -2.70
C LEU A 212 11.21 4.34 -1.27
N ARG A 213 10.36 4.83 -0.36
CA ARG A 213 10.24 4.27 0.98
C ARG A 213 9.43 2.98 0.94
N ASN A 214 10.01 1.85 1.32
CA ASN A 214 9.38 0.54 1.16
C ASN A 214 9.87 -0.51 2.17
N ALA A 215 9.06 -1.55 2.39
CA ALA A 215 9.45 -2.75 3.15
C ALA A 215 10.15 -3.75 2.22
N SER A 216 11.48 -3.76 2.19
CA SER A 216 12.25 -4.53 1.19
C SER A 216 12.45 -5.99 1.60
N SER A 217 12.07 -6.92 0.71
CA SER A 217 12.27 -8.36 0.90
C SER A 217 13.66 -8.86 0.47
N ARG A 218 14.42 -8.02 -0.26
CA ARG A 218 15.79 -8.32 -0.75
C ARG A 218 16.69 -8.72 0.42
N LYS A 219 17.54 -9.73 0.23
CA LYS A 219 18.32 -10.38 1.31
C LYS A 219 19.28 -9.41 2.00
N GLU A 220 19.84 -8.50 1.24
CA GLU A 220 20.75 -7.44 1.67
C GLU A 220 20.05 -6.33 2.49
N ASN A 221 18.71 -6.24 2.40
CA ASN A 221 17.92 -5.17 3.00
C ASN A 221 17.10 -5.66 4.20
N ARG A 222 16.15 -6.57 3.96
CA ARG A 222 15.26 -7.23 4.94
C ARG A 222 14.58 -6.29 5.96
N LYS A 223 14.25 -5.06 5.57
CA LYS A 223 13.63 -4.04 6.44
C LYS A 223 12.93 -2.94 5.65
N VAL A 224 12.18 -2.11 6.36
CA VAL A 224 11.69 -0.82 5.84
C VAL A 224 12.86 0.13 5.67
N MET A 225 13.00 0.69 4.47
CA MET A 225 14.11 1.58 4.12
C MET A 225 13.76 2.48 2.93
N ASP A 226 14.63 3.44 2.70
CA ASP A 226 14.60 4.33 1.54
C ASP A 226 15.62 3.85 0.50
N LEU A 227 15.20 3.80 -0.76
CA LEU A 227 16.06 3.52 -1.91
C LEU A 227 15.98 4.71 -2.89
N PRO A 228 17.07 5.12 -3.55
CA PRO A 228 17.00 6.16 -4.58
C PRO A 228 15.94 5.81 -5.64
N PHE A 229 14.98 6.71 -5.85
CA PHE A 229 13.76 6.38 -6.59
C PHE A 229 14.04 6.01 -8.05
N LEU A 230 14.80 6.85 -8.75
CA LEU A 230 15.12 6.66 -10.16
C LEU A 230 15.96 5.40 -10.38
N ASP A 231 17.01 5.21 -9.58
CA ASP A 231 17.87 4.02 -9.67
C ASP A 231 17.03 2.75 -9.50
N TYR A 232 16.18 2.71 -8.47
CA TYR A 232 15.33 1.54 -8.20
C TYR A 232 14.31 1.28 -9.32
N VAL A 233 13.63 2.33 -9.81
CA VAL A 233 12.55 2.21 -10.81
C VAL A 233 13.10 1.86 -12.19
N SER A 234 14.29 2.34 -12.55
CA SER A 234 14.94 2.06 -13.84
C SER A 234 15.13 0.55 -14.10
N GLU A 235 15.29 -0.25 -13.05
CA GLU A 235 15.40 -1.71 -13.11
C GLU A 235 14.05 -2.45 -13.19
N LYS A 236 12.92 -1.74 -13.24
CA LYS A 236 11.57 -2.33 -13.19
C LYS A 236 10.84 -2.18 -14.54
N PRO A 237 9.75 -2.91 -14.75
CA PRO A 237 8.93 -2.74 -15.96
C PRO A 237 8.22 -1.38 -16.04
N GLY A 238 7.79 -0.84 -14.89
CA GLY A 238 7.10 0.44 -14.80
C GLY A 238 6.49 0.69 -13.42
N ILE A 239 5.82 1.83 -13.29
CA ILE A 239 5.16 2.25 -12.05
C ILE A 239 3.67 2.53 -12.25
N VAL A 240 2.90 2.30 -11.19
CA VAL A 240 1.51 2.73 -11.00
C VAL A 240 1.52 3.75 -9.87
N VAL A 241 0.78 4.85 -10.00
CA VAL A 241 0.83 5.96 -9.05
C VAL A 241 -0.57 6.27 -8.54
N PHE A 242 -0.79 6.03 -7.26
CA PHE A 242 -2.03 6.43 -6.58
C PHE A 242 -1.74 7.58 -5.61
N ARG A 243 -2.74 8.44 -5.39
CA ARG A 243 -2.64 9.58 -4.47
C ARG A 243 -3.77 9.55 -3.44
N ALA A 244 -3.43 9.89 -2.20
CA ALA A 244 -4.39 9.88 -1.10
C ALA A 244 -5.54 10.89 -1.32
N LYS A 245 -6.78 10.41 -1.13
CA LYS A 245 -8.00 11.23 -1.19
C LYS A 245 -8.09 12.20 -0.01
N ASP A 246 -8.82 13.29 -0.19
CA ASP A 246 -9.27 14.12 0.93
C ASP A 246 -10.15 13.29 1.87
N ASN A 247 -10.05 13.57 3.17
CA ASN A 247 -10.89 12.94 4.19
C ASN A 247 -12.25 13.64 4.24
#